data_AF-A0ABD4RSY9-F1
#
_entry.id   AF-A0ABD4RSY9-F1
#
_cell.length_a   1.000
_cell.length_b   1.000
_cell.length_c   1.000
_cell.angle_alpha   90.00
_cell.angle_beta   90.00
_cell.angle_gamma   90.00
#
_symmetry.space_group_name_H-M   'P 1'
#
loop_
_entity.id
_entity.type
_entity.pdbx_description
1 polymer ?
#
loop_
_entity_poly.entity_id
_entity_poly.type
_entity_poly.pdbx_seq_one_letter_code
_entity_poly.pdbx_strand_id
1 'polypeptide(L)'
;MLINDKSFYPNNIYPVIDFLKIKRQLKSIYKNDLSDCGSICIIERKEYSISINSIGEINIYYDLEHESKIQSIIDEIEQLFKSQVENFSISKLKN
;
A
#
# COMPACT_ATOMS: atom_id res chain seq x y z
N MET A 1 6.95 41.12 -16.28
CA MET A 1 7.22 40.27 -15.10
C MET A 1 5.86 39.90 -14.51
N LEU A 2 5.34 38.72 -14.87
CA LEU A 2 4.03 38.26 -14.40
C LEU A 2 4.24 37.61 -13.03
N ILE A 3 3.79 38.31 -11.99
CA ILE A 3 3.79 37.85 -10.60
C ILE A 3 2.56 36.94 -10.45
N ASN A 4 2.73 35.64 -10.69
CA ASN A 4 1.95 34.55 -10.08
C ASN A 4 2.46 33.19 -10.62
N ASP A 5 3.68 32.81 -10.21
CA ASP A 5 4.20 31.44 -10.33
C ASP A 5 3.50 30.48 -9.34
N LYS A 6 2.16 30.48 -9.30
CA LYS A 6 1.41 29.47 -8.56
C LYS A 6 1.28 28.25 -9.45
N SER A 7 2.35 27.46 -9.47
CA SER A 7 2.31 26.08 -9.94
C SER A 7 1.26 25.35 -9.11
N PHE A 8 0.15 24.93 -9.74
CA PHE A 8 -0.84 24.07 -9.09
C PHE A 8 -0.26 22.66 -8.99
N TYR A 9 0.58 22.43 -7.99
CA TYR A 9 1.00 21.08 -7.64
C TYR A 9 -0.16 20.38 -6.94
N PRO A 10 -0.51 19.15 -7.33
CA PRO A 10 -1.54 18.39 -6.64
C PRO A 10 -1.09 18.11 -5.21
N ASN A 11 -1.87 18.58 -4.24
CA ASN A 11 -1.73 18.19 -2.84
C ASN A 11 -2.41 16.83 -2.68
N ASN A 12 -1.70 15.75 -2.99
CA ASN A 12 -2.21 14.41 -2.78
C ASN A 12 -2.38 14.17 -1.27
N ILE A 13 -3.63 13.98 -0.84
CA ILE A 13 -3.96 13.64 0.55
C ILE A 13 -4.14 12.13 0.60
N TYR A 14 -3.25 11.45 1.32
CA TYR A 14 -3.34 10.01 1.57
C TYR A 14 -3.83 9.74 2.99
N PRO A 15 -4.51 8.61 3.24
CA PRO A 15 -4.78 8.17 4.59
C PRO A 15 -3.47 7.98 5.37
N VAL A 16 -3.51 8.37 6.65
CA VAL A 16 -2.42 8.07 7.58
C VAL A 16 -2.50 6.58 7.89
N ILE A 17 -1.60 5.80 7.29
CA ILE A 17 -1.51 4.36 7.49
C ILE A 17 -0.36 4.08 8.46
N ASP A 18 -0.62 3.30 9.50
CA ASP A 18 0.45 2.71 10.32
C ASP A 18 1.13 1.59 9.54
N PHE A 19 2.03 1.97 8.63
CA PHE A 19 2.72 1.02 7.79
C PHE A 19 3.57 0.05 8.60
N LEU A 20 4.12 0.46 9.76
CA LEU A 20 4.89 -0.44 10.61
C LEU A 20 4.03 -1.61 11.12
N LYS A 21 2.78 -1.35 11.51
CA LYS A 21 1.84 -2.40 11.91
C LYS A 21 1.50 -3.33 10.75
N ILE A 22 1.28 -2.78 9.55
CA ILE A 22 1.09 -3.56 8.32
C ILE A 22 2.28 -4.48 8.06
N LYS A 23 3.51 -3.94 8.11
CA LYS A 23 4.74 -4.73 7.91
C LYS A 23 4.86 -5.89 8.89
N ARG A 24 4.51 -5.67 10.17
CA ARG A 24 4.52 -6.74 11.19
C ARG A 24 3.52 -7.85 10.87
N GLN A 25 2.31 -7.49 10.45
CA GLN A 25 1.29 -8.47 10.08
C GLN A 25 1.67 -9.24 8.81
N LEU A 26 2.12 -8.55 7.76
CA LEU A 26 2.63 -9.19 6.54
C LEU A 26 3.80 -10.13 6.86
N LYS A 27 4.73 -9.74 7.73
CA LYS A 27 5.85 -10.59 8.15
C LYS A 27 5.40 -11.84 8.88
N SER A 28 4.31 -11.76 9.64
CA SER A 28 3.72 -12.94 10.30
C SER A 28 3.13 -13.94 9.30
N ILE A 29 2.53 -13.44 8.21
CA ILE A 29 1.88 -14.25 7.17
C ILE A 29 2.91 -14.85 6.21
N TYR A 30 3.76 -14.00 5.63
CA TYR A 30 4.66 -14.35 4.53
C TYR A 30 6.08 -14.73 4.98
N LYS A 31 6.43 -14.49 6.25
CA LYS A 31 7.69 -14.92 6.89
C LYS A 31 8.93 -14.61 6.05
N ASN A 32 9.55 -15.62 5.46
CA ASN A 32 10.80 -15.52 4.71
C ASN A 32 10.59 -14.99 3.28
N ASP A 33 9.35 -14.98 2.79
CA ASP A 33 9.02 -14.50 1.45
C ASP A 33 8.80 -12.98 1.42
N LEU A 34 8.83 -12.32 2.58
CA LEU A 34 8.66 -10.87 2.70
C LEU A 34 10.02 -10.17 2.84
N SER A 35 10.30 -9.28 1.91
CA SER A 35 11.39 -8.30 1.99
C SER A 35 10.85 -6.94 2.47
N ASP A 36 11.46 -6.38 3.51
CA ASP A 36 11.19 -5.01 3.99
C ASP A 36 12.26 -4.05 3.46
N CYS A 37 11.86 -3.16 2.56
CA CYS A 37 12.72 -2.15 1.92
C CYS A 37 12.43 -0.74 2.47
N GLY A 38 11.91 -0.62 3.70
CA GLY A 38 11.62 0.65 4.35
C GLY A 38 10.18 1.10 4.11
N SER A 39 9.97 1.90 3.06
CA SER A 39 8.65 2.40 2.62
C SER A 39 7.93 1.46 1.65
N ILE A 40 8.57 0.36 1.28
CA ILE A 40 8.03 -0.67 0.39
C ILE A 40 8.28 -2.04 1.03
N CYS A 41 7.30 -2.92 0.94
CA CYS A 41 7.42 -4.34 1.20
C CYS A 41 7.21 -5.13 -0.08
N ILE A 42 7.97 -6.20 -0.25
CA ILE A 42 7.89 -7.06 -1.43
C ILE A 42 7.66 -8.49 -0.95
N ILE A 43 6.59 -9.12 -1.42
CA ILE A 43 6.32 -10.55 -1.25
C ILE A 43 6.75 -11.21 -2.55
N GLU A 44 7.78 -12.06 -2.49
CA GLU A 44 8.34 -12.70 -3.67
C GLU A 44 8.22 -14.22 -3.55
N ARG A 45 7.54 -14.84 -4.52
CA ARG A 45 7.44 -16.29 -4.68
C ARG A 45 7.71 -16.65 -6.12
N LYS A 46 7.97 -17.94 -6.38
CA LYS A 46 8.23 -18.43 -7.74
C LYS A 46 7.11 -18.07 -8.72
N GLU A 47 5.87 -18.05 -8.25
CA GLU A 47 4.67 -17.87 -9.07
C GLU A 47 4.22 -16.41 -9.21
N TYR A 48 4.67 -15.52 -8.30
CA TYR A 48 4.19 -14.15 -8.26
C TYR A 48 5.10 -13.22 -7.45
N SER A 49 4.97 -11.92 -7.70
CA SER A 49 5.57 -10.87 -6.89
C SER A 49 4.53 -9.79 -6.58
N ILE A 50 4.46 -9.38 -5.32
CA ILE A 50 3.56 -8.32 -4.85
C ILE A 50 4.39 -7.26 -4.14
N SER A 51 4.35 -6.01 -4.60
CA SER A 51 4.94 -4.88 -3.89
C SER A 51 3.85 -4.03 -3.26
N ILE A 52 4.04 -3.62 -2.01
CA ILE A 52 3.11 -2.77 -1.25
C ILE A 52 3.90 -1.62 -0.66
N ASN A 53 3.47 -0.37 -0.86
CA ASN A 53 4.15 0.78 -0.27
C ASN A 53 3.40 1.42 0.91
N SER A 54 4.05 2.38 1.55
CA SER A 54 3.54 3.06 2.75
C SER A 54 2.32 3.95 2.51
N ILE A 55 1.93 4.21 1.27
CA ILE A 55 0.69 4.93 0.92
C ILE A 55 -0.44 4.00 0.51
N GLY A 56 -0.21 2.67 0.52
CA GLY A 56 -1.19 1.66 0.17
C GLY A 56 -1.31 1.36 -1.33
N GLU A 57 -0.35 1.78 -2.14
CA GLU A 57 -0.24 1.32 -3.53
C GLU A 57 0.24 -0.13 -3.55
N ILE A 58 -0.38 -0.95 -4.39
CA ILE A 58 -0.08 -2.37 -4.54
C ILE A 58 0.19 -2.65 -6.03
N ASN A 59 1.37 -3.20 -6.34
CA ASN A 59 1.70 -3.72 -7.68
C ASN A 59 1.81 -5.23 -7.61
N ILE A 60 1.27 -5.92 -8.62
CA ILE A 60 1.11 -7.37 -8.61
C ILE A 60 1.54 -7.93 -9.96
N TYR A 61 2.43 -8.92 -9.93
CA TYR A 61 2.97 -9.60 -11.10
C TYR A 61 2.75 -11.10 -10.94
N TYR A 62 2.05 -11.72 -11.89
CA TYR A 62 1.69 -13.14 -11.87
C TYR A 62 1.33 -13.63 -13.28
N ASP A 63 1.43 -14.94 -13.49
CA ASP A 63 0.91 -15.60 -14.69
C ASP A 63 -0.58 -15.92 -14.53
N LEU A 64 -1.34 -15.91 -15.62
CA LEU A 64 -2.81 -16.10 -15.61
C LEU A 64 -3.28 -17.37 -14.88
N GLU A 65 -2.48 -18.43 -14.88
CA GLU A 65 -2.79 -19.68 -14.16
C GLU A 65 -2.87 -19.52 -12.63
N HIS A 66 -2.41 -18.40 -12.09
CA HIS A 66 -2.41 -18.10 -10.66
C HIS A 66 -3.43 -17.04 -10.24
N GLU A 67 -4.28 -16.54 -11.15
CA GLU A 67 -5.21 -15.44 -10.90
C GLU A 67 -6.10 -15.66 -9.66
N SER A 68 -6.69 -16.84 -9.52
CA SER A 68 -7.57 -17.17 -8.39
C SER A 68 -6.86 -17.15 -7.04
N LYS A 69 -5.60 -17.62 -7.01
CA LYS A 69 -4.74 -17.58 -5.81
C LYS A 69 -4.37 -16.14 -5.47
N ILE A 70 -4.07 -15.33 -6.48
CA ILE A 70 -3.72 -13.92 -6.32
C ILE A 70 -4.90 -13.12 -5.81
N GLN A 71 -6.12 -13.37 -6.30
CA GLN A 71 -7.31 -12.69 -5.80
C GLN A 71 -7.50 -12.90 -4.29
N SER A 72 -7.34 -14.15 -3.81
CA SER A 72 -7.41 -14.44 -2.38
C SER A 72 -6.36 -13.67 -1.57
N ILE A 73 -5.15 -13.51 -2.10
CA ILE A 73 -4.07 -12.76 -1.45
C ILE A 73 -4.38 -11.26 -1.42
N ILE A 74 -4.91 -10.72 -2.52
CA ILE A 74 -5.34 -9.31 -2.61
C ILE A 74 -6.41 -9.04 -1.56
N ASP A 75 -7.41 -9.91 -1.45
CA ASP A 75 -8.50 -9.75 -0.49
C ASP A 75 -7.95 -9.71 0.96
N GLU A 76 -6.99 -10.58 1.30
CA GLU A 76 -6.32 -10.57 2.61
C GLU A 76 -5.57 -9.27 2.88
N ILE A 77 -4.80 -8.77 1.89
CA ILE A 77 -4.06 -7.52 2.01
C ILE A 77 -5.03 -6.34 2.13
N GLU A 78 -6.11 -6.31 1.34
CA GLU A 78 -7.13 -5.26 1.37
C GLU A 78 -7.78 -5.17 2.76
N GLN A 79 -8.17 -6.30 3.36
CA GLN A 79 -8.74 -6.32 4.71
C GLN A 79 -7.76 -5.79 5.76
N LEU A 80 -6.47 -6.12 5.61
CA LEU A 80 -5.43 -5.63 6.48
C LEU A 80 -5.30 -4.09 6.40
N PHE A 81 -5.36 -3.51 5.20
CA PHE A 81 -5.36 -2.06 5.03
C PHE A 81 -6.65 -1.41 5.55
N LYS A 82 -7.82 -1.98 5.26
CA LYS A 82 -9.11 -1.48 5.77
C LYS A 82 -9.12 -1.37 7.30
N SER A 83 -8.57 -2.37 7.99
CA SER A 83 -8.44 -2.35 9.46
C SER A 83 -7.58 -1.20 10.03
N GLN A 84 -6.79 -0.51 9.20
CA GLN A 84 -6.02 0.67 9.58
C GLN A 84 -6.71 1.98 9.15
N VAL A 85 -7.52 1.94 8.10
CA VAL A 85 -8.10 3.11 7.43
C VAL A 85 -9.53 3.41 7.88
N GLU A 86 -10.19 2.54 8.65
CA GLU A 86 -11.58 2.73 9.13
C GLU A 86 -11.87 4.11 9.76
N ASN A 87 -10.87 4.83 10.29
CA ASN A 87 -11.03 6.16 10.85
C ASN A 87 -10.50 7.31 9.95
N PHE A 88 -10.28 7.08 8.67
CA PHE A 88 -9.81 8.12 7.76
C PHE A 88 -10.85 9.22 7.63
N SER A 89 -10.45 10.43 8.02
CA SER A 89 -11.20 11.65 7.75
C SER A 89 -10.26 12.67 7.15
N ILE A 90 -10.70 13.35 6.10
CA ILE A 90 -9.98 14.52 5.58
C ILE A 90 -10.29 15.65 6.57
N SER A 91 -9.35 15.98 7.45
CA SER A 91 -9.49 17.17 8.29
C SER A 91 -9.66 18.38 7.37
N LYS A 92 -10.82 19.03 7.42
CA LYS A 92 -11.03 20.31 6.74
C LYS A 92 -9.91 21.27 7.18
N LEU A 93 -9.26 21.92 6.22
CA LEU A 93 -8.28 22.98 6.46
C LEU A 93 -8.79 23.86 7.61
N LYS A 94 -8.03 23.94 8.71
CA LYS A 94 -8.30 24.97 9.72
C LYS A 94 -8.14 26.32 9.01
N ASN A 95 -9.22 27.10 8.99
CA ASN A 95 -9.24 28.48 8.49
C ASN A 95 -8.11 29.31 9.11
#